data_AF-A0A1T1BFX3-F1
#
_entry.id   AF-A0A1T1BFX3-F1
#
_cell.length_a   1.000
_cell.length_b   1.000
_cell.length_c   1.000
_cell.angle_alpha   90.00
_cell.angle_beta   90.00
_cell.angle_gamma   90.00
#
_symmetry.space_group_name_H-M   'P 1'
#
loop_
_entity.id
_entity.type
_entity.pdbx_description
1 polymer ?
#
loop_
_entity_poly.entity_id
_entity_poly.type
_entity_poly.pdbx_seq_one_letter_code
_entity_poly.pdbx_strand_id
1 'polypeptide(L)'
;MTGRAQPEALRGHYSNGRPLIHLGFRTPGPAPYAARLTVREACEARGLTVYQVAMSGQAQGTVDSGTVYRLARGDTSRIDLHTLATVAGILHTLSGEVVTVADLLTLEVIGEEE
;
A
#
# COMPACT_ATOMS: atom_id res chain seq x y z
N MET A 1 -29.34 41.44 -2.69
CA MET A 1 -28.21 40.61 -2.24
C MET A 1 -27.43 40.15 -3.46
N THR A 2 -26.27 40.75 -3.69
CA THR A 2 -25.38 40.47 -4.84
C THR A 2 -24.77 39.08 -4.71
N GLY A 3 -25.20 38.15 -5.55
CA GLY A 3 -24.59 36.83 -5.66
C GLY A 3 -23.14 36.99 -6.13
N ARG A 4 -22.18 36.61 -5.28
CA ARG A 4 -20.76 36.56 -5.62
C ARG A 4 -20.61 35.68 -6.86
N ALA A 5 -20.15 36.27 -7.97
CA ALA A 5 -19.85 35.53 -9.18
C ALA A 5 -18.84 34.43 -8.87
N GLN A 6 -19.17 33.20 -9.26
CA GLN A 6 -18.36 32.03 -8.98
C GLN A 6 -17.06 32.10 -9.81
N PRO A 7 -15.87 31.92 -9.21
CA PRO A 7 -14.62 31.95 -9.96
C PRO A 7 -14.61 30.84 -11.01
N GLU A 8 -14.04 31.11 -12.20
CA GLU A 8 -14.08 30.20 -13.36
C GLU A 8 -13.55 28.80 -13.04
N ALA A 9 -12.55 28.70 -12.16
CA ALA A 9 -11.97 27.44 -11.71
C ALA A 9 -12.95 26.48 -11.00
N LEU A 10 -14.12 26.99 -10.56
CA LEU A 10 -15.14 26.20 -9.86
C LEU A 10 -16.41 25.98 -10.68
N ARG A 11 -16.45 26.44 -11.94
CA ARG A 11 -17.59 26.19 -12.84
C ARG A 11 -17.71 24.69 -13.11
N GLY A 12 -18.91 24.14 -12.89
CA GLY A 12 -19.19 22.71 -13.11
C GLY A 12 -18.84 21.79 -11.92
N HIS A 13 -18.24 22.32 -10.84
CA HIS A 13 -17.98 21.57 -9.60
C HIS A 13 -19.02 21.84 -8.50
N TYR A 14 -19.94 22.78 -8.75
CA TYR A 14 -20.97 23.20 -7.81
C TYR A 14 -22.29 23.44 -8.57
N SER A 15 -23.42 23.07 -7.97
CA SER A 15 -24.77 23.41 -8.43
C SER A 15 -25.51 24.12 -7.29
N ASN A 16 -26.14 25.26 -7.57
CA ASN A 16 -26.86 26.08 -6.58
C ASN A 16 -26.06 26.37 -5.29
N GLY A 17 -24.75 26.66 -5.42
CA GLY A 17 -23.88 26.96 -4.28
C GLY A 17 -23.49 25.76 -3.40
N ARG A 18 -23.88 24.53 -3.78
CA ARG A 18 -23.44 23.29 -3.13
C ARG A 18 -22.44 22.55 -4.02
N PRO A 19 -21.39 21.92 -3.46
CA PRO A 19 -20.49 21.11 -4.26
C PRO A 19 -21.26 19.95 -4.90
N LEU A 20 -20.90 19.59 -6.13
CA LEU A 20 -21.38 18.37 -6.77
C LEU A 20 -20.76 17.18 -6.02
N ILE A 21 -21.50 16.65 -5.06
CA ILE A 21 -21.08 15.56 -4.16
C ILE A 21 -21.37 14.17 -4.73
N HIS A 22 -21.89 14.09 -5.95
CA HIS A 22 -22.36 12.86 -6.57
C HIS A 22 -21.55 12.65 -7.85
N LEU A 23 -20.56 11.77 -7.79
CA LEU A 23 -20.01 11.17 -9.00
C LEU A 23 -21.21 10.51 -9.72
N GLY A 24 -21.63 11.09 -10.85
CA GLY A 24 -22.89 10.77 -11.49
C GLY A 24 -22.93 9.35 -12.08
N PHE A 25 -24.12 8.95 -12.52
CA PHE A 25 -24.33 7.75 -13.34
C PHE A 25 -23.39 7.79 -14.57
N ARG A 26 -22.63 6.72 -14.84
CA ARG A 26 -21.53 6.61 -15.82
C ARG A 26 -20.15 7.15 -15.40
N THR A 27 -19.94 7.53 -14.14
CA THR A 27 -18.57 7.70 -13.65
C THR A 27 -17.89 6.32 -13.61
N PRO A 28 -16.70 6.14 -14.24
CA PRO A 28 -15.96 4.89 -14.12
C PRO A 28 -15.71 4.57 -12.65
N GLY A 29 -15.99 3.33 -12.25
CA GLY A 29 -15.61 2.84 -10.93
C GLY A 29 -14.08 2.79 -10.78
N PRO A 30 -13.56 2.65 -9.56
CA PRO A 30 -12.13 2.40 -9.37
C PRO A 30 -11.73 1.15 -10.16
N ALA A 31 -10.56 1.21 -10.80
CA ALA A 31 -9.99 0.03 -11.43
C ALA A 31 -9.87 -1.11 -10.39
N PRO A 32 -10.12 -2.37 -10.80
CA PRO A 32 -10.26 -3.50 -9.88
C PRO A 32 -8.88 -3.97 -9.40
N TYR A 33 -8.13 -3.12 -8.73
CA TYR A 33 -6.80 -3.46 -8.26
C TYR A 33 -6.82 -4.24 -6.94
N ALA A 34 -5.99 -5.28 -6.83
CA ALA A 34 -5.57 -5.91 -5.59
C ALA A 34 -4.17 -5.42 -5.20
N ALA A 35 -3.91 -5.35 -3.90
CA ALA A 35 -2.54 -5.32 -3.40
C ALA A 35 -2.07 -6.75 -3.12
N ARG A 36 -0.90 -7.13 -3.64
CA ARG A 36 -0.22 -8.38 -3.33
C ARG A 36 1.03 -8.09 -2.51
N LEU A 37 1.29 -8.91 -1.50
CA LEU A 37 2.54 -8.86 -0.73
C LEU A 37 3.73 -9.38 -1.55
N THR A 38 4.84 -8.66 -1.48
CA THR A 38 6.09 -8.97 -2.19
C THR A 38 7.31 -8.98 -1.25
N VAL A 39 7.11 -9.35 0.03
CA VAL A 39 8.19 -9.33 1.03
C VAL A 39 9.36 -10.22 0.64
N ARG A 40 9.12 -11.36 0.00
CA ARG A 40 10.19 -12.26 -0.46
C ARG A 40 11.02 -11.60 -1.55
N GLU A 41 10.34 -11.07 -2.56
CA GLU A 41 10.96 -10.37 -3.69
C GLU A 41 11.74 -9.15 -3.20
N ALA A 42 11.20 -8.42 -2.23
CA ALA A 42 11.88 -7.28 -1.61
C ALA A 42 13.17 -7.68 -0.86
N CYS A 43 13.21 -8.87 -0.24
CA CYS A 43 14.43 -9.41 0.36
C CYS A 43 15.45 -9.78 -0.73
N GLU A 44 15.01 -10.53 -1.74
CA GLU A 44 15.86 -11.04 -2.82
C GLU A 44 16.50 -9.91 -3.63
N ALA A 45 15.73 -8.86 -3.95
CA ALA A 45 16.21 -7.67 -4.63
C ALA A 45 17.36 -6.95 -3.89
N ARG A 46 17.48 -7.19 -2.58
CA ARG A 46 18.49 -6.59 -1.69
C ARG A 46 19.58 -7.58 -1.26
N GLY A 47 19.62 -8.76 -1.87
CA GLY A 47 20.58 -9.81 -1.52
C GLY A 47 20.37 -10.40 -0.12
N LEU A 48 19.17 -10.26 0.45
CA LEU A 48 18.81 -10.78 1.76
C LEU A 48 17.95 -12.04 1.65
N THR A 49 18.06 -12.90 2.65
CA THR A 49 17.14 -14.02 2.84
C THR A 49 16.02 -13.62 3.80
N VAL A 50 14.83 -14.17 3.59
CA VAL A 50 13.69 -14.00 4.52
C VAL A 50 14.06 -14.45 5.94
N TYR A 51 14.93 -15.46 6.06
CA TYR A 51 15.45 -15.95 7.34
C TYR A 51 16.21 -14.85 8.09
N GLN A 52 17.11 -14.11 7.44
CA GLN A 52 17.88 -13.04 8.09
C GLN A 52 16.96 -11.95 8.65
N VAL A 53 15.92 -11.57 7.89
CA VAL A 53 14.91 -10.59 8.32
C VAL A 53 14.11 -11.13 9.52
N ALA A 54 13.64 -12.38 9.44
CA ALA A 54 12.88 -13.03 10.50
C ALA A 54 13.67 -13.13 11.80
N MET A 55 14.94 -13.53 11.72
CA MET A 55 15.80 -13.64 12.90
C MET A 55 16.17 -12.29 13.49
N SER A 56 16.41 -11.27 12.65
CA SER A 56 16.66 -9.90 13.13
C SER A 56 15.46 -9.37 13.91
N GLY A 57 14.25 -9.51 13.36
CA GLY A 57 13.02 -9.08 14.03
C GLY A 57 12.76 -9.82 15.34
N GLN A 58 12.96 -11.15 15.33
CA GLN A 58 12.77 -11.96 16.53
C GLN A 58 13.81 -11.65 17.61
N ALA A 59 15.08 -11.44 17.26
CA ALA A 59 16.14 -11.10 18.21
C ALA A 59 15.91 -9.73 18.87
N GLN A 60 15.25 -8.80 18.16
CA GLN A 60 14.91 -7.47 18.66
C GLN A 60 13.54 -7.43 19.37
N GLY A 61 12.76 -8.51 19.33
CA GLY A 61 11.41 -8.57 19.88
C GLY A 61 10.41 -7.67 19.14
N THR A 62 10.68 -7.31 17.88
CA THR A 62 9.85 -6.37 17.10
C THR A 62 8.82 -7.07 16.23
N VAL A 63 9.13 -8.26 15.72
CA VAL A 63 8.20 -9.09 14.95
C VAL A 63 8.54 -10.58 15.11
N ASP A 64 7.51 -11.41 15.21
CA ASP A 64 7.66 -12.86 15.27
C ASP A 64 8.11 -13.43 13.91
N SER A 65 9.00 -14.43 13.92
CA SER A 65 9.51 -15.04 12.69
C SER A 65 8.42 -15.69 11.84
N GLY A 66 7.42 -16.32 12.46
CA GLY A 66 6.26 -16.90 11.78
C GLY A 66 5.44 -15.85 11.03
N THR A 67 5.37 -14.62 11.57
CA THR A 67 4.74 -13.50 10.87
C THR A 67 5.53 -13.08 9.64
N VAL A 68 6.85 -12.95 9.73
CA VAL A 68 7.70 -12.64 8.56
C VAL A 68 7.57 -13.72 7.47
N TYR A 69 7.54 -15.00 7.84
CA TYR A 69 7.34 -16.08 6.87
C TYR A 69 5.96 -16.11 6.23
N ARG A 70 4.89 -15.77 6.97
CA ARG A 70 3.55 -15.63 6.38
C ARG A 70 3.52 -14.50 5.36
N LEU A 71 4.10 -13.35 5.68
CA LEU A 71 4.19 -12.22 4.76
C LEU A 71 4.98 -12.59 3.49
N ALA A 72 6.10 -13.31 3.64
CA ALA A 72 6.91 -13.78 2.51
C ALA A 72 6.27 -14.90 1.67
N ARG A 73 5.17 -15.49 2.13
CA ARG A 73 4.32 -16.42 1.36
C ARG A 73 3.12 -15.72 0.71
N GLY A 74 2.93 -14.43 1.00
CA GLY A 74 1.76 -13.69 0.53
C GLY A 74 0.46 -14.05 1.26
N ASP A 75 0.52 -14.62 2.46
CA ASP A 75 -0.69 -14.84 3.28
C ASP A 75 -1.23 -13.49 3.76
N THR A 76 -2.36 -13.08 3.21
CA THR A 76 -2.97 -11.75 3.39
C THR A 76 -4.14 -11.73 4.38
N SER A 77 -4.43 -12.86 5.06
CA SER A 77 -5.63 -13.02 5.90
C SER A 77 -5.78 -11.91 6.96
N ARG A 78 -4.67 -11.39 7.49
CA ARG A 78 -4.58 -10.11 8.22
C ARG A 78 -3.19 -9.49 8.07
N ILE A 79 -3.13 -8.30 7.49
CA ILE A 79 -1.90 -7.49 7.40
C ILE A 79 -2.18 -6.14 8.06
N ASP A 80 -1.38 -5.78 9.04
CA ASP A 80 -1.40 -4.43 9.60
C ASP A 80 -0.20 -3.62 9.08
N LEU A 81 -0.41 -2.31 8.88
CA LEU A 81 0.62 -1.41 8.34
C LEU A 81 1.82 -1.25 9.27
N HIS A 82 1.64 -1.47 10.58
CA HIS A 82 2.73 -1.33 11.54
C HIS A 82 3.73 -2.47 11.40
N THR A 83 3.27 -3.71 11.25
CA THR A 83 4.08 -4.89 10.95
C THR A 83 4.82 -4.72 9.64
N LEU A 84 4.17 -4.20 8.59
CA LEU A 84 4.86 -3.89 7.33
C LEU A 84 5.94 -2.82 7.50
N ALA A 85 5.67 -1.76 8.26
CA ALA A 85 6.66 -0.72 8.55
C ALA A 85 7.85 -1.29 9.35
N THR A 86 7.60 -2.18 10.31
CA THR A 86 8.64 -2.88 11.06
C THR A 86 9.51 -3.74 10.15
N VAL A 87 8.90 -4.53 9.25
CA VAL A 87 9.64 -5.34 8.27
C VAL A 87 10.46 -4.47 7.32
N ALA A 88 9.89 -3.35 6.83
CA ALA A 88 10.62 -2.37 6.02
C ALA A 88 11.82 -1.78 6.78
N GLY A 89 11.65 -1.44 8.06
CA GLY A 89 12.73 -0.94 8.91
C GLY A 89 13.86 -1.96 9.13
N ILE A 90 13.51 -3.24 9.29
CA ILE A 90 14.50 -4.32 9.39
C ILE A 90 15.26 -4.46 8.07
N LEU A 91 14.55 -4.48 6.93
CA LEU A 91 15.17 -4.54 5.61
C LEU A 91 16.09 -3.34 5.35
N HIS A 92 15.66 -2.13 5.72
CA HIS A 92 16.48 -0.93 5.66
C HIS A 92 17.76 -1.09 6.46
N THR A 93 17.65 -1.57 7.70
CA THR A 93 18.80 -1.77 8.59
C THR A 93 19.79 -2.80 8.04
N LEU A 94 19.28 -3.92 7.50
CA LEU A 94 20.12 -5.02 7.02
C LEU A 94 20.75 -4.75 5.65
N SER A 95 20.03 -4.06 4.76
CA SER A 95 20.51 -3.75 3.40
C SER A 95 21.29 -2.44 3.33
N GLY A 96 21.07 -1.50 4.26
CA GLY A 96 21.57 -0.13 4.17
C GLY A 96 20.83 0.74 3.15
N GLU A 97 19.83 0.19 2.46
CA GLU A 97 19.04 0.89 1.44
C GLU A 97 17.72 1.38 2.03
N VAL A 98 17.18 2.50 1.52
CA VAL A 98 15.84 2.97 1.95
C VAL A 98 14.79 1.94 1.53
N VAL A 99 13.94 1.54 2.48
CA VAL A 99 12.82 0.62 2.24
C VAL A 99 11.54 1.21 2.82
N THR A 100 10.50 1.22 2.01
CA THR A 100 9.17 1.73 2.35
C THR A 100 8.16 0.58 2.37
N VAL A 101 6.97 0.85 2.92
CA VAL A 101 5.86 -0.12 2.86
C VAL A 101 5.44 -0.41 1.42
N ALA A 102 5.58 0.55 0.50
CA ALA A 102 5.26 0.36 -0.91
C ALA A 102 6.21 -0.64 -1.59
N ASP A 103 7.45 -0.79 -1.11
CA ASP A 103 8.39 -1.79 -1.65
C ASP A 103 7.99 -3.22 -1.27
N LEU A 104 7.10 -3.39 -0.29
CA LEU A 104 6.60 -4.69 0.19
C LEU A 104 5.25 -5.07 -0.42
N LEU A 105 4.70 -4.22 -1.28
CA LEU A 105 3.40 -4.38 -1.90
C LEU A 105 3.51 -4.12 -3.40
N THR A 106 2.85 -4.95 -4.20
CA THR A 106 2.62 -4.66 -5.62
C THR A 106 1.13 -4.53 -5.89
N LEU A 107 0.80 -3.76 -6.92
CA LEU A 107 -0.57 -3.64 -7.42
C LEU A 107 -0.80 -4.69 -8.51
N GLU A 108 -1.94 -5.38 -8.48
CA GLU A 108 -2.37 -6.36 -9.49
C GLU A 108 -3.77 -6.04 -9.97
N VAL A 109 -4.08 -6.30 -11.23
CA VAL A 109 -5.44 -6.15 -11.76
C VAL A 109 -6.21 -7.45 -11.51
N ILE A 110 -7.36 -7.35 -10.83
CA ILE A 110 -8.28 -8.48 -10.65
C ILE A 110 -9.25 -8.50 -11.83
N GLY A 111 -9.25 -9.58 -12.62
CA GLY A 111 -10.29 -9.83 -13.64
C GLY A 111 -9.86 -9.76 -15.11
N GLU A 112 -8.56 -9.73 -15.41
CA GLU A 112 -8.06 -10.13 -16.73
C GLU A 112 -7.68 -11.61 -16.65
N GLU A 113 -8.64 -12.49 -16.97
CA GLU A 113 -8.30 -13.84 -17.44
C GLU A 113 -7.65 -13.68 -18.82
N GLU A 114 -6.44 -14.22 -18.99
CA GLU A 114 -5.83 -14.42 -20.32
C GLU A 114 -6.65 -15.40 -21.17
#